data_AF-A0A3Q9VWE1-F1
#
_entry.id   AF-A0A3Q9VWE1-F1
#
_cell.length_a   1.000
_cell.length_b   1.000
_cell.length_c   1.000
_cell.angle_alpha   90.00
_cell.angle_beta   90.00
_cell.angle_gamma   90.00
#
_symmetry.space_group_name_H-M   'P 1'
#
loop_
_entity.id
_entity.type
_entity.pdbx_description
1 polymer ?
#
loop_
_entity_poly.entity_id
_entity_poly.type
_entity_poly.pdbx_seq_one_letter_code
_entity_poly.pdbx_strand_id
1 'polypeptide(L)'
;KYLRTYQWHNILGIYILCLVNTRKQEDEPMARQSQGDLPQQALVSLPLTLNHFSPKNNIPLYHHQAGEDYEEYYTTTIDLIYHRLDLLPPGREATNLCRYFRQIATLEAATLFLSSLAFESPFTFMHNNRMSSPQSQLHTVESITAYLKDTTGLLANPGLRPQIRQEVNALYNAMQHLKKRHQDTRGSLKNYIIRRYIASVTGVLQVFPGCLLNNNYDPSQRLWYRKALQHPGKIIATEPYLDAGGSGYIITIAHTIFEGKSNALHSIERDQPVAIVAMDLPYAYFYKMILESTPLCQMNNIKCLLFENEGYLIAHPSMLEPKSSIKNQRRP
;
A
#
# COMPACT_ATOMS: atom_id res chain seq x y z
N LYS A 1 -31.44 2.59 -31.45
CA LYS A 1 -31.19 1.59 -30.38
C LYS A 1 -29.67 1.41 -30.21
N TYR A 2 -29.17 1.17 -28.99
CA TYR A 2 -27.72 1.04 -28.73
C TYR A 2 -27.34 -0.44 -28.53
N LEU A 3 -26.26 -0.87 -29.15
CA LEU A 3 -25.64 -2.18 -28.90
C LEU A 3 -24.42 -1.97 -27.98
N ARG A 4 -24.31 -2.80 -26.93
CA ARG A 4 -23.17 -2.80 -26.01
C ARG A 4 -22.47 -4.15 -26.05
N THR A 5 -21.16 -4.15 -26.26
CA THR A 5 -20.32 -5.34 -26.20
C THR A 5 -19.30 -5.20 -25.08
N TYR A 6 -19.13 -6.27 -24.30
CA TYR A 6 -18.25 -6.32 -23.13
C TYR A 6 -17.07 -7.24 -23.43
N GLN A 7 -15.85 -6.77 -23.18
CA GLN A 7 -14.63 -7.57 -23.31
C GLN A 7 -13.86 -7.54 -21.99
N TRP A 8 -13.48 -8.71 -21.48
CA TRP A 8 -12.87 -8.88 -20.18
C TRP A 8 -11.45 -9.40 -20.31
N HIS A 9 -10.50 -8.80 -19.60
CA HIS A 9 -9.09 -9.17 -19.65
C HIS A 9 -8.52 -9.30 -18.23
N ASN A 10 -7.91 -10.44 -17.94
CA ASN A 10 -7.17 -10.65 -16.71
C ASN A 10 -5.76 -10.03 -16.83
N ILE A 11 -5.37 -9.22 -15.85
CA ILE A 11 -4.07 -8.57 -15.79
C ILE A 11 -3.32 -9.15 -14.59
N LEU A 12 -2.37 -10.05 -14.88
CA LEU A 12 -1.44 -10.66 -13.92
C LEU A 12 -2.12 -11.41 -12.75
N GLY A 13 -3.40 -11.74 -12.85
CA GLY A 13 -4.18 -12.30 -11.75
C GLY A 13 -4.54 -11.30 -10.65
N ILE A 14 -4.20 -10.01 -10.82
CA ILE A 14 -4.41 -8.94 -9.83
C ILE A 14 -5.63 -8.11 -10.18
N TYR A 15 -5.80 -7.79 -11.47
CA TYR A 15 -6.89 -6.95 -11.95
C TYR A 15 -7.67 -7.59 -13.09
N ILE A 16 -8.90 -7.13 -13.27
CA ILE A 16 -9.75 -7.48 -14.40
C ILE A 16 -10.16 -6.18 -15.10
N LEU A 17 -9.73 -5.99 -16.34
CA LEU A 17 -10.11 -4.85 -17.18
C LEU A 17 -11.35 -5.23 -18.01
N CYS A 18 -12.38 -4.40 -17.91
CA CYS A 18 -13.60 -4.51 -18.72
C CYS A 18 -13.68 -3.34 -19.70
N LEU A 19 -13.69 -3.65 -21.00
CA LEU A 19 -13.94 -2.70 -22.07
C LEU A 19 -15.40 -2.81 -22.49
N VAL A 20 -16.13 -1.69 -22.39
CA VAL A 20 -17.53 -1.57 -22.78
C VAL A 20 -17.62 -0.70 -24.02
N ASN A 21 -17.80 -1.33 -25.18
CA ASN A 21 -17.98 -0.63 -26.45
C ASN A 21 -19.48 -0.43 -26.73
N THR A 22 -19.89 0.82 -26.99
CA THR A 22 -21.28 1.20 -27.25
C THR A 22 -21.40 1.75 -28.67
N ARG A 23 -22.23 1.12 -29.51
CA ARG A 23 -22.51 1.56 -30.90
C ARG A 23 -23.98 1.91 -31.07
N LYS A 24 -24.28 2.93 -31.89
CA LYS A 24 -25.66 3.18 -32.35
C LYS A 24 -25.97 2.21 -33.49
N GLN A 25 -27.17 1.64 -33.47
CA GLN A 25 -27.60 0.67 -34.47
C GLN A 25 -27.82 1.28 -35.87
N GLU A 26 -27.80 2.61 -36.00
CA GLU A 26 -27.87 3.34 -37.28
C GLU A 26 -26.50 3.49 -37.97
N ASP A 27 -25.39 3.22 -37.29
CA ASP A 27 -24.02 3.29 -37.84
C ASP A 27 -23.60 1.99 -38.55
N GLU A 28 -24.51 1.03 -38.76
CA GLU A 28 -24.26 -0.02 -39.76
C GLU A 28 -24.48 0.57 -41.15
N PRO A 29 -23.45 0.64 -42.02
CA PRO A 29 -23.74 0.83 -43.43
C PRO A 29 -24.66 -0.33 -43.84
N MET A 30 -25.73 -0.01 -44.57
CA MET A 30 -26.55 -1.00 -45.27
C MET A 30 -25.64 -1.80 -46.22
N ALA A 31 -24.93 -2.78 -45.69
CA ALA A 31 -24.36 -3.86 -46.46
C ALA A 31 -25.54 -4.73 -46.88
N ARG A 32 -26.21 -4.32 -47.96
CA ARG A 32 -26.76 -5.31 -48.87
C ARG A 32 -25.58 -6.18 -49.27
N GLN A 33 -25.58 -7.45 -48.88
CA GLN A 33 -25.39 -8.55 -49.83
C GLN A 33 -25.38 -9.93 -49.14
N SER A 34 -26.10 -10.84 -49.80
CA SER A 34 -25.77 -12.25 -50.05
C SER A 34 -24.96 -13.01 -49.01
N GLN A 35 -25.52 -14.17 -48.63
CA GLN A 35 -24.80 -15.42 -48.33
C GLN A 35 -23.27 -15.33 -48.41
N GLY A 36 -22.65 -15.38 -47.23
CA GLY A 36 -21.21 -15.42 -47.07
C GLY A 36 -20.86 -15.02 -45.64
N ASP A 37 -20.86 -15.99 -44.75
CA ASP A 37 -20.44 -15.85 -43.35
C ASP A 37 -19.12 -15.08 -43.24
N LEU A 38 -19.19 -13.85 -42.70
CA LEU A 38 -18.03 -13.12 -42.19
C LEU A 38 -18.06 -13.24 -40.66
N PRO A 39 -17.08 -13.89 -40.03
CA PRO A 39 -17.16 -14.19 -38.62
C PRO A 39 -16.98 -12.93 -37.78
N GLN A 40 -17.73 -12.85 -36.67
CA GLN A 40 -17.60 -11.92 -35.53
C GLN A 40 -16.20 -11.81 -34.90
N GLN A 41 -15.16 -12.38 -35.52
CA GLN A 41 -13.79 -12.48 -35.04
C GLN A 41 -12.95 -11.20 -35.21
N ALA A 42 -13.34 -10.24 -36.04
CA ALA A 42 -12.48 -9.08 -36.36
C ALA A 42 -12.33 -8.03 -35.22
N LEU A 43 -13.19 -8.05 -34.18
CA LEU A 43 -13.03 -7.22 -32.98
C LEU A 43 -12.50 -8.00 -31.76
N VAL A 44 -12.35 -9.32 -31.89
CA VAL A 44 -11.76 -10.19 -30.86
C VAL A 44 -10.23 -10.16 -30.92
N SER A 45 -9.66 -9.63 -32.01
CA SER A 45 -8.23 -9.72 -32.32
C SER A 45 -7.47 -8.39 -32.33
N LEU A 46 -8.01 -7.29 -31.79
CA LEU A 46 -7.17 -6.12 -31.52
C LEU A 46 -6.29 -6.47 -30.32
N PRO A 47 -4.97 -6.68 -30.50
CA PRO A 47 -4.12 -6.94 -29.36
C PRO A 47 -4.15 -5.68 -28.49
N LEU A 48 -4.68 -5.81 -27.27
CA LEU A 48 -4.43 -4.83 -26.23
C LEU A 48 -2.95 -4.91 -25.91
N THR A 49 -2.15 -4.14 -26.64
CA THR A 49 -0.82 -3.78 -26.20
C THR A 49 -1.02 -2.85 -25.02
N LEU A 50 -1.21 -3.43 -23.83
CA LEU A 50 -0.96 -2.71 -22.59
C LEU A 50 0.47 -2.19 -22.74
N ASN A 51 0.61 -0.87 -22.81
CA ASN A 51 1.93 -0.28 -22.73
C ASN A 51 2.47 -0.67 -21.35
N HIS A 52 3.32 -1.68 -21.30
CA HIS A 52 4.09 -1.95 -20.10
C HIS A 52 4.79 -0.63 -19.77
N PHE A 53 4.60 -0.14 -18.53
CA PHE A 53 5.50 0.87 -18.00
C PHE A 53 6.90 0.36 -18.29
N SER A 54 7.65 1.11 -19.10
CA SER A 54 8.93 0.67 -19.59
C SER A 54 9.77 0.17 -18.40
N PRO A 55 10.24 -1.08 -18.39
CA PRO A 55 11.19 -1.53 -17.38
C PRO A 55 12.52 -0.75 -17.51
N LYS A 56 12.67 0.10 -18.55
CA LYS A 56 13.76 1.08 -18.68
C LYS A 56 13.54 2.38 -17.89
N ASN A 57 12.72 2.37 -16.84
CA ASN A 57 13.17 3.10 -15.65
C ASN A 57 14.40 2.34 -15.21
N ASN A 58 15.60 2.89 -15.41
CA ASN A 58 16.83 2.39 -14.80
C ASN A 58 16.55 2.18 -13.30
N ILE A 59 16.06 1.01 -12.93
CA ILE A 59 16.26 0.46 -11.60
C ILE A 59 17.77 0.35 -11.60
N PRO A 60 18.49 1.17 -10.82
CA PRO A 60 19.90 0.91 -10.67
C PRO A 60 19.95 -0.53 -10.17
N LEU A 61 20.53 -1.43 -10.97
CA LEU A 61 21.15 -2.61 -10.39
C LEU A 61 22.13 -2.02 -9.39
N TYR A 62 21.76 -2.02 -8.11
CA TYR A 62 22.70 -1.76 -7.05
C TYR A 62 23.71 -2.89 -7.16
N HIS A 63 24.81 -2.64 -7.88
CA HIS A 63 26.02 -3.38 -7.66
C HIS A 63 26.35 -3.12 -6.20
N HIS A 64 26.17 -4.14 -5.36
CA HIS A 64 26.84 -4.18 -4.08
C HIS A 64 28.33 -4.09 -4.39
N GLN A 65 28.91 -2.89 -4.27
CA GLN A 65 30.33 -2.79 -4.01
C GLN A 65 30.53 -3.43 -2.64
N ALA A 66 30.94 -4.70 -2.66
CA ALA A 66 31.39 -5.41 -1.49
C ALA A 66 32.60 -4.65 -0.95
N GLY A 67 32.42 -3.88 0.12
CA GLY A 67 33.56 -3.32 0.85
C GLY A 67 33.29 -2.09 1.72
N GLU A 68 32.40 -1.17 1.35
CA GLU A 68 32.43 0.17 1.98
C GLU A 68 31.14 0.59 2.74
N ASP A 69 29.96 0.03 2.41
CA ASP A 69 28.68 0.41 3.07
C ASP A 69 28.21 -0.56 4.18
N TYR A 70 28.89 -1.70 4.38
CA TYR A 70 28.43 -2.71 5.34
C TYR A 70 28.72 -2.34 6.81
N GLU A 71 29.68 -1.46 7.08
CA GLU A 71 30.08 -1.11 8.45
C GLU A 71 29.37 0.13 9.04
N GLU A 72 28.88 1.07 8.22
CA GLU A 72 28.15 2.26 8.72
C GLU A 72 26.72 1.94 9.20
N TYR A 73 26.24 0.73 8.90
CA TYR A 73 24.89 0.26 9.22
C TYR A 73 24.72 -0.24 10.67
N TYR A 74 25.83 -0.57 11.35
CA TYR A 74 25.79 -1.12 12.71
C TYR A 74 25.94 -0.06 13.81
N THR A 75 26.19 1.20 13.46
CA THR A 75 26.46 2.31 14.40
C THR A 75 25.45 3.45 14.34
N THR A 76 24.45 3.40 13.46
CA THR A 76 23.40 4.42 13.35
C THR A 76 22.25 4.12 14.31
N THR A 77 22.01 5.03 15.25
CA THR A 77 20.85 5.00 16.14
C THR A 77 19.55 4.93 15.33
N ILE A 78 18.65 4.03 15.72
CA ILE A 78 17.36 3.84 15.03
C ILE A 78 16.56 5.14 15.08
N ASP A 79 16.43 5.79 13.92
CA ASP A 79 15.58 6.96 13.73
C ASP A 79 14.13 6.54 13.45
N LEU A 80 13.50 5.96 14.49
CA LEU A 80 12.05 5.69 14.55
C LEU A 80 11.41 6.58 15.60
N ILE A 81 10.22 7.09 15.25
CA ILE A 81 9.37 7.89 16.13
C ILE A 81 8.13 7.07 16.47
N TYR A 82 7.71 7.05 17.73
CA TYR A 82 6.47 6.38 18.08
C TYR A 82 5.26 7.09 17.42
N HIS A 83 4.23 6.34 17.00
CA HIS A 83 3.12 6.90 16.22
C HIS A 83 2.33 8.03 16.92
N ARG A 84 2.46 8.19 18.24
CA ARG A 84 1.82 9.23 19.04
C ARG A 84 2.49 10.59 18.89
N LEU A 85 2.51 11.09 17.65
CA LEU A 85 3.08 12.39 17.28
C LEU A 85 2.43 13.57 18.04
N ASP A 86 1.22 13.37 18.56
CA ASP A 86 0.48 14.32 19.40
C ASP A 86 1.05 14.49 20.81
N LEU A 87 1.86 13.55 21.29
CA LEU A 87 2.49 13.60 22.61
C LEU A 87 3.88 14.26 22.58
N LEU A 88 4.44 14.53 21.40
CA LEU A 88 5.78 15.07 21.28
C LEU A 88 5.83 16.51 21.84
N PRO A 89 6.76 16.82 22.75
CA PRO A 89 6.85 18.14 23.35
C PRO A 89 7.25 19.19 22.29
N PRO A 90 6.62 20.38 22.28
CA PRO A 90 7.07 21.45 21.42
C PRO A 90 8.49 21.89 21.83
N GLY A 91 9.46 21.72 20.92
CA GLY A 91 10.80 22.32 21.06
C GLY A 91 11.94 21.42 21.56
N ARG A 92 11.75 20.12 21.80
CA ARG A 92 12.87 19.17 21.95
C ARG A 92 13.03 18.39 20.65
N GLU A 93 14.16 18.62 19.97
CA GLU A 93 14.57 18.02 18.68
C GLU A 93 13.49 18.14 17.58
N ALA A 94 13.72 19.06 16.64
CA ALA A 94 12.78 19.49 15.61
C ALA A 94 12.31 18.34 14.70
N THR A 95 11.42 17.49 15.17
CA THR A 95 10.59 16.68 14.28
C THR A 95 9.72 17.69 13.55
N ASN A 96 9.97 17.89 12.25
CA ASN A 96 9.16 18.81 11.46
C ASN A 96 7.76 18.22 11.25
N LEU A 97 6.92 18.40 12.26
CA LEU A 97 5.54 17.99 12.24
C LEU A 97 4.78 18.84 11.23
N CYS A 98 4.03 18.18 10.37
CA CYS A 98 3.19 18.80 9.37
C CYS A 98 1.79 18.22 9.42
N ARG A 99 0.88 18.88 8.70
CA ARG A 99 -0.44 18.33 8.42
C ARG A 99 -0.41 17.65 7.06
N TYR A 100 -0.35 16.32 7.05
CA TYR A 100 -0.48 15.54 5.84
C TYR A 100 -1.91 14.99 5.75
N PHE A 101 -2.63 15.40 4.71
CA PHE A 101 -4.09 15.21 4.60
C PHE A 101 -4.85 15.74 5.83
N ARG A 102 -5.47 14.85 6.61
CA ARG A 102 -6.27 15.18 7.79
C ARG A 102 -5.61 14.80 9.11
N GLN A 103 -4.31 14.49 9.11
CA GLN A 103 -3.59 14.01 10.29
C GLN A 103 -2.26 14.72 10.53
N ILE A 104 -1.80 14.64 11.79
CA ILE A 104 -0.43 14.98 12.18
C ILE A 104 0.51 13.95 11.57
N ALA A 105 1.56 14.43 10.93
CA ALA A 105 2.53 13.61 10.22
C ALA A 105 3.93 14.21 10.32
N THR A 106 4.93 13.44 9.91
CA THR A 106 6.30 13.91 9.63
C THR A 106 6.76 13.31 8.31
N LEU A 107 7.41 14.13 7.49
CA LEU A 107 8.02 13.69 6.22
C LEU A 107 9.47 13.22 6.39
N GLU A 108 10.01 13.34 7.61
CA GLU A 108 11.42 13.11 7.90
C GLU A 108 11.69 11.68 8.37
N ALA A 109 10.79 11.11 9.17
CA ALA A 109 10.97 9.80 9.80
C ALA A 109 9.76 8.89 9.57
N ALA A 110 9.98 7.58 9.72
CA ALA A 110 8.91 6.60 9.77
C ALA A 110 8.36 6.52 11.21
N THR A 111 7.05 6.30 11.35
CA THR A 111 6.45 6.05 12.66
C THR A 111 6.35 4.57 12.97
N LEU A 112 6.58 4.22 14.24
CA LEU A 112 6.41 2.89 14.82
C LEU A 112 5.07 2.80 15.56
N PHE A 113 4.31 1.75 15.27
CA PHE A 113 3.12 1.34 16.00
C PHE A 113 3.32 -0.10 16.52
N LEU A 114 2.97 -0.34 17.77
CA LEU A 114 2.97 -1.66 18.39
C LEU A 114 1.53 -2.04 18.73
N SER A 115 0.99 -3.06 18.07
CA SER A 115 -0.33 -3.60 18.38
C SER A 115 -0.32 -4.46 19.65
N SER A 116 -1.49 -4.90 20.10
CA SER A 116 -1.62 -5.80 21.26
C SER A 116 -0.80 -7.10 21.13
N LEU A 117 -0.53 -7.57 19.90
CA LEU A 117 0.29 -8.76 19.65
C LEU A 117 1.77 -8.59 20.04
N ALA A 118 2.25 -7.34 20.11
CA ALA A 118 3.64 -7.04 20.47
C ALA A 118 3.89 -7.13 21.99
N PHE A 119 2.84 -7.25 22.81
CA PHE A 119 2.94 -7.29 24.26
C PHE A 119 2.81 -8.73 24.78
N GLU A 120 3.46 -9.01 25.91
CA GLU A 120 3.28 -10.27 26.64
C GLU A 120 1.81 -10.47 27.05
N SER A 121 1.17 -9.36 27.44
CA SER A 121 -0.24 -9.33 27.79
C SER A 121 -0.98 -8.27 26.95
N PRO A 122 -2.06 -8.64 26.24
CA PRO A 122 -2.93 -7.67 25.56
C PRO A 122 -3.49 -6.59 26.50
N PHE A 123 -3.60 -6.90 27.79
CA PHE A 123 -4.04 -5.93 28.80
C PHE A 123 -3.04 -4.80 29.02
N THR A 124 -1.74 -5.04 28.83
CA THR A 124 -0.70 -3.99 28.90
C THR A 124 -0.93 -2.96 27.79
N PHE A 125 -1.16 -3.43 26.55
CA PHE A 125 -1.52 -2.55 25.43
C PHE A 125 -2.78 -1.73 25.73
N MET A 126 -3.83 -2.38 26.23
CA MET A 126 -5.09 -1.71 26.57
C MET A 126 -4.92 -0.68 27.68
N HIS A 127 -4.13 -1.01 28.71
CA HIS A 127 -3.84 -0.11 29.82
C HIS A 127 -3.11 1.14 29.33
N ASN A 128 -2.01 0.96 28.60
CA ASN A 128 -1.21 2.05 28.05
C ASN A 128 -2.04 3.01 27.18
N ASN A 129 -2.95 2.44 26.37
CA ASN A 129 -3.81 3.23 25.47
C ASN A 129 -5.01 3.91 26.15
N ARG A 130 -5.41 3.45 27.34
CA ARG A 130 -6.55 3.99 28.11
C ARG A 130 -6.14 4.95 29.23
N MET A 131 -4.85 5.14 29.46
CA MET A 131 -4.35 6.12 30.44
C MET A 131 -4.96 7.49 30.17
N SER A 132 -5.53 8.15 31.18
CA SER A 132 -6.21 9.44 31.00
C SER A 132 -5.24 10.63 30.92
N SER A 133 -4.04 10.51 31.51
CA SER A 133 -3.03 11.58 31.55
C SER A 133 -2.07 11.50 30.34
N PRO A 134 -1.93 12.58 29.54
CA PRO A 134 -0.95 12.64 28.46
C PRO A 134 0.50 12.43 28.93
N GLN A 135 0.85 12.88 30.14
CA GLN A 135 2.19 12.73 30.71
C GLN A 135 2.54 11.26 30.98
N SER A 136 1.58 10.46 31.49
CA SER A 136 1.81 9.03 31.75
C SER A 136 1.89 8.23 30.44
N GLN A 137 1.09 8.61 29.44
CA GLN A 137 1.22 8.05 28.09
C GLN A 137 2.60 8.36 27.50
N LEU A 138 3.05 9.61 27.62
CA LEU A 138 4.37 10.02 27.13
C LEU A 138 5.50 9.23 27.81
N HIS A 139 5.48 9.10 29.14
CA HIS A 139 6.47 8.28 29.85
C HIS A 139 6.48 6.81 29.41
N THR A 140 5.31 6.24 29.14
CA THR A 140 5.20 4.88 28.60
C THR A 140 5.83 4.78 27.20
N VAL A 141 5.54 5.76 26.34
CA VAL A 141 6.12 5.85 25.00
C VAL A 141 7.63 6.04 25.05
N GLU A 142 8.14 6.89 25.95
CA GLU A 142 9.57 7.11 26.17
C GLU A 142 10.26 5.84 26.66
N SER A 143 9.67 5.11 27.61
CA SER A 143 10.20 3.84 28.12
C SER A 143 10.28 2.77 27.03
N ILE A 144 9.22 2.61 26.22
CA ILE A 144 9.22 1.70 25.05
C ILE A 144 10.29 2.12 24.05
N THR A 145 10.36 3.40 23.71
CA THR A 145 11.31 3.91 22.71
C THR A 145 12.74 3.74 23.18
N ALA A 146 13.03 4.03 24.46
CA ALA A 146 14.35 3.83 25.05
C ALA A 146 14.75 2.36 25.03
N TYR A 147 13.86 1.45 25.45
CA TYR A 147 14.11 0.01 25.37
C TYR A 147 14.40 -0.44 23.92
N LEU A 148 13.64 0.01 22.93
CA LEU A 148 13.89 -0.39 21.55
C LEU A 148 15.20 0.14 20.97
N LYS A 149 15.63 1.34 21.40
CA LYS A 149 16.89 1.96 20.96
C LYS A 149 18.13 1.49 21.74
N ASP A 150 17.94 0.88 22.90
CA ASP A 150 19.04 0.47 23.77
C ASP A 150 19.85 -0.70 23.17
N THR A 151 21.14 -0.46 22.95
CA THR A 151 22.11 -1.44 22.46
C THR A 151 22.88 -2.12 23.58
N THR A 152 22.79 -1.60 24.81
CA THR A 152 23.53 -2.12 25.97
C THR A 152 22.84 -3.33 26.61
N GLY A 153 21.53 -3.49 26.40
CA GLY A 153 20.74 -4.55 27.02
C GLY A 153 20.46 -4.32 28.52
N LEU A 154 20.76 -3.12 29.03
CA LEU A 154 20.59 -2.77 30.44
C LEU A 154 19.18 -2.30 30.78
N LEU A 155 18.39 -1.85 29.78
CA LEU A 155 17.04 -1.39 30.03
C LEU A 155 16.06 -2.54 30.21
N ALA A 156 15.22 -2.44 31.25
CA ALA A 156 14.18 -3.41 31.52
C ALA A 156 13.12 -3.41 30.40
N ASN A 157 12.67 -4.60 30.00
CA ASN A 157 11.64 -4.77 29.00
C ASN A 157 10.29 -4.22 29.53
N PRO A 158 9.64 -3.26 28.85
CA PRO A 158 8.40 -2.61 29.30
C PRO A 158 7.13 -3.46 29.06
N GLY A 159 7.26 -4.79 29.07
CA GLY A 159 6.16 -5.74 28.84
C GLY A 159 5.94 -6.14 27.38
N LEU A 160 6.93 -5.89 26.51
CA LEU A 160 6.97 -6.39 25.14
C LEU A 160 7.37 -7.87 25.11
N ARG A 161 6.98 -8.59 24.07
CA ARG A 161 7.52 -9.94 23.85
C ARG A 161 9.01 -9.88 23.50
N PRO A 162 9.84 -10.86 23.91
CA PRO A 162 11.29 -10.84 23.74
C PRO A 162 11.75 -10.57 22.30
N GLN A 163 11.05 -11.12 21.30
CA GLN A 163 11.40 -10.99 19.89
C GLN A 163 11.17 -9.59 19.29
N ILE A 164 10.33 -8.76 19.92
CA ILE A 164 9.87 -7.50 19.31
C ILE A 164 11.00 -6.51 19.09
N ARG A 165 12.00 -6.49 19.98
CA ARG A 165 13.17 -5.62 19.81
C ARG A 165 13.91 -5.94 18.51
N GLN A 166 14.19 -7.22 18.29
CA GLN A 166 14.89 -7.69 17.09
C GLN A 166 14.05 -7.46 15.83
N GLU A 167 12.75 -7.72 15.90
CA GLU A 167 11.84 -7.53 14.77
C GLU A 167 11.66 -6.05 14.39
N VAL A 168 11.59 -5.14 15.36
CA VAL A 168 11.58 -3.69 15.08
C VAL A 168 12.84 -3.30 14.30
N ASN A 169 14.00 -3.81 14.70
CA ASN A 169 15.27 -3.51 14.03
C ASN A 169 15.31 -4.11 12.62
N ALA A 170 14.86 -5.36 12.46
CA ALA A 170 14.80 -6.02 11.15
C ALA A 170 13.84 -5.29 10.19
N LEU A 171 12.66 -4.87 10.67
CA LEU A 171 11.71 -4.12 9.86
C LEU A 171 12.19 -2.69 9.59
N TYR A 172 12.94 -2.08 10.50
CA TYR A 172 13.55 -0.77 10.30
C TYR A 172 14.47 -0.77 9.08
N ASN A 173 15.25 -1.85 8.93
CA ASN A 173 16.16 -2.01 7.80
C ASN A 173 15.40 -2.05 6.48
N ALA A 174 14.33 -2.85 6.41
CA ALA A 174 13.43 -2.88 5.26
C ALA A 174 12.72 -1.53 5.02
N MET A 175 12.31 -0.84 6.09
CA MET A 175 11.69 0.48 6.01
C MET A 175 12.62 1.53 5.44
N GLN A 176 13.94 1.49 5.70
CA GLN A 176 14.88 2.42 5.06
C GLN A 176 14.87 2.29 3.53
N HIS A 177 14.77 1.07 3.00
CA HIS A 177 14.61 0.85 1.56
C HIS A 177 13.28 1.44 1.05
N LEU A 178 12.19 1.25 1.79
CA LEU A 178 10.88 1.82 1.43
C LEU A 178 10.89 3.35 1.45
N LYS A 179 11.46 3.96 2.50
CA LYS A 179 11.64 5.41 2.65
C LYS A 179 12.44 5.99 1.50
N LYS A 180 13.63 5.44 1.21
CA LYS A 180 14.48 5.84 0.07
C LYS A 180 13.71 5.76 -1.24
N ARG A 181 12.95 4.68 -1.46
CA ARG A 181 12.14 4.50 -2.67
C ARG A 181 10.95 5.45 -2.75
N HIS A 182 10.39 5.86 -1.61
CA HIS A 182 9.31 6.86 -1.53
C HIS A 182 9.84 8.26 -1.86
N GLN A 183 11.05 8.59 -1.43
CA GLN A 183 11.65 9.92 -1.63
C GLN A 183 12.30 10.10 -3.02
N ASP A 184 12.62 9.00 -3.72
CA ASP A 184 13.27 9.05 -5.05
C ASP A 184 12.52 9.94 -6.05
N THR A 185 13.12 11.08 -6.36
CA THR A 185 12.58 12.11 -7.26
C THR A 185 12.46 11.64 -8.71
N ARG A 186 13.20 10.60 -9.09
CA ARG A 186 13.19 10.03 -10.45
C ARG A 186 12.02 9.06 -10.66
N GLY A 187 11.34 8.65 -9.59
CA GLY A 187 10.25 7.69 -9.67
C GLY A 187 8.98 8.30 -10.26
N SER A 188 8.49 7.76 -11.36
CA SER A 188 7.23 8.17 -12.02
C SER A 188 5.99 8.11 -11.12
N LEU A 189 6.04 7.29 -10.05
CA LEU A 189 4.94 7.08 -9.11
C LEU A 189 5.02 7.95 -7.85
N LYS A 190 6.07 8.76 -7.66
CA LYS A 190 6.33 9.49 -6.42
C LYS A 190 5.12 10.29 -5.95
N ASN A 191 4.49 11.04 -6.84
CA ASN A 191 3.37 11.93 -6.52
C ASN A 191 2.03 11.20 -6.33
N TYR A 192 2.00 9.88 -6.53
CA TYR A 192 0.79 9.07 -6.43
C TYR A 192 0.84 8.08 -5.25
N ILE A 193 1.97 7.92 -4.58
CA ILE A 193 2.08 7.02 -3.44
C ILE A 193 1.85 7.85 -2.18
N ILE A 194 0.79 7.53 -1.46
CA ILE A 194 0.41 8.20 -0.21
C ILE A 194 1.40 7.82 0.89
N ARG A 195 1.73 6.53 1.00
CA ARG A 195 2.62 5.98 2.02
C ARG A 195 3.09 4.58 1.64
N ARG A 196 4.16 4.15 2.29
CA ARG A 196 4.68 2.78 2.30
C ARG A 196 4.79 2.33 3.74
N TYR A 197 4.47 1.07 4.00
CA TYR A 197 4.51 0.51 5.33
C TYR A 197 4.89 -0.96 5.31
N ILE A 198 5.40 -1.41 6.44
CA ILE A 198 5.74 -2.80 6.69
C ILE A 198 5.20 -3.20 8.06
N ALA A 199 4.53 -4.34 8.12
CA ALA A 199 3.96 -4.87 9.35
C ALA A 199 4.42 -6.30 9.59
N SER A 200 4.90 -6.62 10.79
CA SER A 200 5.20 -8.00 11.18
C SER A 200 3.92 -8.73 11.58
N VAL A 201 3.98 -10.06 11.53
CA VAL A 201 2.86 -10.90 12.00
C VAL A 201 2.70 -10.92 13.54
N THR A 202 3.67 -10.34 14.23
CA THR A 202 3.78 -10.22 15.69
C THR A 202 3.38 -8.85 16.22
N GLY A 203 2.94 -7.93 15.34
CA GLY A 203 2.30 -6.69 15.75
C GLY A 203 3.16 -5.43 15.69
N VAL A 204 4.33 -5.48 15.06
CA VAL A 204 5.12 -4.28 14.71
C VAL A 204 4.58 -3.71 13.41
N LEU A 205 4.34 -2.40 13.34
CA LEU A 205 4.01 -1.69 12.11
C LEU A 205 4.89 -0.44 12.00
N GLN A 206 5.53 -0.26 10.86
CA GLN A 206 6.27 0.96 10.53
C GLN A 206 5.65 1.62 9.30
N VAL A 207 5.45 2.94 9.33
CA VAL A 207 4.79 3.70 8.26
C VAL A 207 5.61 4.91 7.85
N PHE A 208 5.80 5.10 6.54
CA PHE A 208 6.44 6.29 5.97
C PHE A 208 5.61 6.90 4.82
N PRO A 209 5.36 8.22 4.77
CA PRO A 209 5.69 9.21 5.80
C PRO A 209 5.07 8.89 7.17
N GLY A 210 5.75 9.31 8.23
CA GLY A 210 5.30 9.05 9.60
C GLY A 210 3.96 9.69 9.86
N CYS A 211 3.04 8.97 10.50
CA CYS A 211 1.68 9.45 10.79
C CYS A 211 1.18 9.01 12.16
N LEU A 212 0.19 9.77 12.66
CA LEU A 212 -0.57 9.47 13.87
C LEU A 212 -1.67 8.43 13.59
N LEU A 213 -1.53 7.24 14.16
CA LEU A 213 -2.59 6.22 14.14
C LEU A 213 -3.47 6.31 15.40
N ASN A 214 -4.73 5.88 15.27
CA ASN A 214 -5.67 5.73 16.38
C ASN A 214 -5.14 4.68 17.38
N ASN A 215 -5.33 4.90 18.68
CA ASN A 215 -4.88 3.97 19.73
C ASN A 215 -5.49 2.57 19.62
N ASN A 216 -6.71 2.45 19.07
CA ASN A 216 -7.38 1.17 18.83
C ASN A 216 -7.12 0.61 17.42
N TYR A 217 -6.15 1.16 16.69
CA TYR A 217 -5.78 0.66 15.38
C TYR A 217 -5.25 -0.77 15.51
N ASP A 218 -5.72 -1.67 14.66
CA ASP A 218 -5.23 -3.04 14.59
C ASP A 218 -4.89 -3.37 13.13
N PRO A 219 -3.59 -3.48 12.78
CA PRO A 219 -3.15 -3.86 11.44
C PRO A 219 -3.75 -5.21 11.01
N SER A 220 -3.91 -6.17 11.92
CA SER A 220 -4.39 -7.53 11.62
C SER A 220 -5.85 -7.57 11.14
N GLN A 221 -6.62 -6.53 11.48
CA GLN A 221 -8.00 -6.39 11.05
C GLN A 221 -8.13 -5.66 9.72
N ARG A 222 -7.02 -5.14 9.17
CA ARG A 222 -7.04 -4.40 7.91
C ARG A 222 -7.07 -5.35 6.73
N LEU A 223 -7.79 -4.91 5.71
CA LEU A 223 -8.02 -5.64 4.48
C LEU A 223 -6.71 -6.05 3.79
N TRP A 224 -5.75 -5.12 3.65
CA TRP A 224 -4.45 -5.39 3.04
C TRP A 224 -3.66 -6.46 3.78
N TYR A 225 -3.77 -6.51 5.10
CA TYR A 225 -3.04 -7.46 5.94
C TYR A 225 -3.61 -8.87 5.74
N ARG A 226 -4.94 -9.01 5.86
CA ARG A 226 -5.62 -10.31 5.71
C ARG A 226 -5.50 -10.83 4.28
N LYS A 227 -5.74 -9.98 3.26
CA LYS A 227 -5.64 -10.40 1.85
C LYS A 227 -4.23 -10.86 1.49
N ALA A 228 -3.19 -10.18 1.99
CA ALA A 228 -1.81 -10.59 1.74
C ALA A 228 -1.50 -11.96 2.36
N LEU A 229 -1.92 -12.20 3.61
CA LEU A 229 -1.72 -13.50 4.27
C LEU A 229 -2.56 -14.63 3.66
N GLN A 230 -3.73 -14.34 3.10
CA GLN A 230 -4.53 -15.31 2.34
C GLN A 230 -3.90 -15.69 1.00
N HIS A 231 -3.04 -14.83 0.45
CA HIS A 231 -2.39 -15.01 -0.85
C HIS A 231 -0.86 -14.87 -0.72
N PRO A 232 -0.21 -15.73 0.08
CA PRO A 232 1.22 -15.64 0.33
C PRO A 232 2.00 -15.78 -0.98
N GLY A 233 3.06 -14.96 -1.12
CA GLY A 233 3.89 -14.95 -2.32
C GLY A 233 3.26 -14.26 -3.55
N LYS A 234 2.05 -13.70 -3.43
CA LYS A 234 1.41 -12.92 -4.50
C LYS A 234 1.32 -11.44 -4.14
N ILE A 235 1.35 -10.59 -5.15
CA ILE A 235 0.96 -9.18 -4.99
C ILE A 235 -0.57 -9.16 -5.00
N ILE A 236 -1.16 -8.52 -3.99
CA ILE A 236 -2.60 -8.29 -3.92
C ILE A 236 -2.90 -6.81 -4.08
N ALA A 237 -4.11 -6.50 -4.54
CA ALA A 237 -4.70 -5.18 -4.44
C ALA A 237 -5.96 -5.29 -3.58
N THR A 238 -6.30 -4.24 -2.85
CA THR A 238 -7.56 -4.22 -2.09
C THR A 238 -8.69 -3.62 -2.91
N GLU A 239 -9.93 -3.89 -2.51
CA GLU A 239 -11.04 -3.00 -2.86
C GLU A 239 -10.83 -1.59 -2.25
N PRO A 240 -11.54 -0.55 -2.73
CA PRO A 240 -11.43 0.79 -2.17
C PRO A 240 -11.99 0.84 -0.75
N TYR A 241 -11.22 1.39 0.18
CA TYR A 241 -11.63 1.53 1.58
C TYR A 241 -11.15 2.84 2.19
N LEU A 242 -11.73 3.22 3.34
CA LEU A 242 -11.35 4.45 4.04
C LEU A 242 -10.02 4.29 4.78
N ASP A 243 -9.05 5.14 4.42
CA ASP A 243 -7.72 5.20 5.02
C ASP A 243 -7.79 5.56 6.51
N ALA A 244 -7.10 4.78 7.33
CA ALA A 244 -6.93 5.06 8.76
C ALA A 244 -6.04 6.29 9.02
N GLY A 245 -5.22 6.67 8.04
CA GLY A 245 -4.37 7.85 8.04
C GLY A 245 -5.01 9.15 7.54
N GLY A 246 -6.30 9.14 7.23
CA GLY A 246 -7.05 10.34 6.83
C GLY A 246 -6.85 10.82 5.39
N SER A 247 -6.27 10.02 4.49
CA SER A 247 -6.15 10.32 3.05
C SER A 247 -7.45 10.16 2.25
N GLY A 248 -8.53 9.67 2.88
CA GLY A 248 -9.81 9.38 2.23
C GLY A 248 -9.87 7.96 1.68
N TYR A 249 -10.56 7.75 0.55
CA TYR A 249 -10.65 6.44 -0.07
C TYR A 249 -9.34 6.10 -0.80
N ILE A 250 -8.78 4.94 -0.45
CA ILE A 250 -7.52 4.43 -0.98
C ILE A 250 -7.70 3.01 -1.48
N ILE A 251 -6.74 2.58 -2.29
CA ILE A 251 -6.50 1.17 -2.59
C ILE A 251 -5.07 0.86 -2.14
N THR A 252 -4.91 -0.26 -1.45
CA THR A 252 -3.60 -0.72 -1.00
C THR A 252 -3.11 -1.83 -1.92
N ILE A 253 -1.84 -1.77 -2.30
CA ILE A 253 -1.12 -2.89 -2.89
C ILE A 253 -0.23 -3.48 -1.81
N ALA A 254 -0.32 -4.80 -1.58
CA ALA A 254 0.42 -5.48 -0.51
C ALA A 254 1.05 -6.80 -0.98
N HIS A 255 2.08 -7.22 -0.26
CA HIS A 255 2.79 -8.47 -0.51
C HIS A 255 3.43 -8.99 0.79
N THR A 256 3.49 -10.31 0.94
CA THR A 256 4.12 -10.97 2.08
C THR A 256 5.64 -11.01 1.95
N ILE A 257 6.34 -10.90 3.07
CA ILE A 257 7.77 -11.08 3.23
C ILE A 257 8.01 -12.37 4.03
N PHE A 258 8.99 -13.16 3.61
CA PHE A 258 9.42 -14.41 4.23
C PHE A 258 10.81 -14.25 4.83
N GLU A 259 11.14 -15.07 5.83
CA GLU A 259 12.47 -15.09 6.46
C GLU A 259 13.52 -15.73 5.56
N GLY A 260 14.53 -14.96 5.15
CA GLY A 260 15.59 -15.43 4.25
C GLY A 260 16.32 -16.66 4.79
N LYS A 261 16.30 -17.76 4.04
CA LYS A 261 17.06 -18.98 4.34
C LYS A 261 18.47 -18.92 3.75
N SER A 262 19.40 -19.71 4.29
CA SER A 262 20.82 -19.73 3.89
C SER A 262 21.06 -20.03 2.41
N ASN A 263 20.12 -20.70 1.74
CA ASN A 263 20.16 -20.98 0.30
C ASN A 263 19.32 -20.00 -0.55
N ALA A 264 18.80 -18.93 0.06
CA ALA A 264 17.87 -17.94 -0.53
C ALA A 264 16.61 -18.56 -1.18
N LEU A 265 16.32 -19.83 -0.90
CA LEU A 265 15.16 -20.54 -1.45
C LEU A 265 14.02 -20.49 -0.44
N HIS A 266 12.87 -20.08 -0.93
CA HIS A 266 11.61 -20.09 -0.19
C HIS A 266 10.61 -21.01 -0.87
N SER A 267 9.82 -21.70 -0.05
CA SER A 267 8.68 -22.47 -0.51
C SER A 267 7.43 -21.87 0.09
N ILE A 268 6.58 -21.27 -0.74
CA ILE A 268 5.30 -20.66 -0.33
C ILE A 268 4.42 -21.68 0.42
N GLU A 269 4.57 -22.98 0.13
CA GLU A 269 3.81 -24.06 0.76
C GLU A 269 4.31 -24.43 2.16
N ARG A 270 5.59 -24.20 2.46
CA ARG A 270 6.23 -24.61 3.72
C ARG A 270 6.57 -23.45 4.63
N ASP A 271 6.79 -22.28 4.05
CA ASP A 271 7.27 -21.11 4.75
C ASP A 271 6.11 -20.20 5.11
N GLN A 272 6.14 -19.68 6.34
CA GLN A 272 5.15 -18.71 6.79
C GLN A 272 5.68 -17.28 6.57
N PRO A 273 4.81 -16.36 6.12
CA PRO A 273 5.15 -14.94 6.09
C PRO A 273 5.53 -14.43 7.49
N VAL A 274 6.60 -13.66 7.58
CA VAL A 274 7.04 -12.98 8.81
C VAL A 274 6.60 -11.51 8.84
N ALA A 275 6.36 -10.92 7.67
CA ALA A 275 5.87 -9.56 7.55
C ALA A 275 5.06 -9.36 6.27
N ILE A 276 4.41 -8.21 6.16
CA ILE A 276 3.67 -7.73 5.00
C ILE A 276 4.21 -6.34 4.68
N VAL A 277 4.62 -6.13 3.43
CA VAL A 277 4.91 -4.80 2.89
C VAL A 277 3.71 -4.31 2.09
N ALA A 278 3.41 -3.02 2.20
CA ALA A 278 2.28 -2.43 1.52
C ALA A 278 2.53 -0.97 1.15
N MET A 279 1.76 -0.49 0.18
CA MET A 279 1.73 0.91 -0.23
C MET A 279 0.32 1.33 -0.61
N ASP A 280 -0.03 2.58 -0.30
CA ASP A 280 -1.35 3.13 -0.59
C ASP A 280 -1.29 4.06 -1.79
N LEU A 281 -2.30 3.92 -2.64
CA LEU A 281 -2.55 4.75 -3.81
C LEU A 281 -3.93 5.42 -3.68
N PRO A 282 -4.08 6.68 -4.09
CA PRO A 282 -5.38 7.32 -4.15
C PRO A 282 -6.31 6.53 -5.06
N TYR A 283 -7.58 6.42 -4.69
CA TYR A 283 -8.58 5.75 -5.51
C TYR A 283 -8.60 6.24 -6.98
N ALA A 284 -8.51 7.55 -7.18
CA ALA A 284 -8.52 8.18 -8.50
C ALA A 284 -7.31 7.82 -9.37
N TYR A 285 -6.20 7.34 -8.78
CA TYR A 285 -4.99 6.99 -9.52
C TYR A 285 -5.22 5.83 -10.50
N PHE A 286 -6.08 4.87 -10.15
CA PHE A 286 -6.31 3.68 -10.98
C PHE A 286 -7.02 4.01 -12.30
N TYR A 287 -7.91 5.00 -12.30
CA TYR A 287 -8.54 5.45 -13.54
C TYR A 287 -7.55 6.18 -14.45
N LYS A 288 -6.65 6.99 -13.87
CA LYS A 288 -5.52 7.58 -14.63
C LYS A 288 -4.64 6.47 -15.23
N MET A 289 -4.29 5.47 -14.44
CA MET A 289 -3.44 4.35 -14.87
C MET A 289 -4.03 3.61 -16.08
N ILE A 290 -5.33 3.30 -16.09
CA ILE A 290 -5.93 2.62 -17.25
C ILE A 290 -5.95 3.51 -18.50
N LEU A 291 -6.18 4.82 -18.35
CA LEU A 291 -6.18 5.76 -19.47
C LEU A 291 -4.79 5.93 -20.09
N GLU A 292 -3.74 5.87 -19.29
CA GLU A 292 -2.35 5.98 -19.74
C GLU A 292 -1.82 4.68 -20.35
N SER A 293 -2.21 3.52 -19.80
CA SER A 293 -1.71 2.21 -20.27
C SER A 293 -2.52 1.63 -21.43
N THR A 294 -3.78 2.06 -21.62
CA THR A 294 -4.72 1.48 -22.58
C THR A 294 -5.35 2.57 -23.47
N PRO A 295 -4.76 2.89 -24.64
CA PRO A 295 -5.24 3.96 -25.53
C PRO A 295 -6.69 3.81 -25.98
N LEU A 296 -7.20 2.58 -26.13
CA LEU A 296 -8.60 2.32 -26.47
C LEU A 296 -9.58 2.91 -25.46
N CYS A 297 -9.17 3.08 -24.19
CA CYS A 297 -10.00 3.68 -23.14
C CYS A 297 -10.26 5.18 -23.35
N GLN A 298 -9.56 5.82 -24.28
CA GLN A 298 -9.75 7.24 -24.63
C GLN A 298 -10.76 7.43 -25.77
N MET A 299 -11.23 6.34 -26.41
CA MET A 299 -12.21 6.43 -27.49
C MET A 299 -13.61 6.73 -26.96
N ASN A 300 -14.33 7.66 -27.60
CA ASN A 300 -15.64 8.14 -27.14
C ASN A 300 -16.72 7.05 -26.99
N ASN A 301 -16.60 5.97 -27.76
CA ASN A 301 -17.52 4.83 -27.75
C ASN A 301 -17.09 3.70 -26.81
N ILE A 302 -15.94 3.82 -26.13
CA ILE A 302 -15.38 2.79 -25.24
C ILE A 302 -15.32 3.36 -23.82
N LYS A 303 -15.87 2.60 -22.86
CA LYS A 303 -15.67 2.86 -21.43
C LYS A 303 -14.85 1.73 -20.83
N CYS A 304 -13.82 2.08 -20.08
CA CYS A 304 -13.00 1.11 -19.37
C CYS A 304 -13.31 1.12 -17.89
N LEU A 305 -13.53 -0.08 -17.34
CA LEU A 305 -13.70 -0.33 -15.93
C LEU A 305 -12.57 -1.25 -15.46
N LEU A 306 -12.04 -0.99 -14.28
CA LEU A 306 -11.05 -1.86 -13.65
C LEU A 306 -11.64 -2.46 -12.39
N PHE A 307 -11.48 -3.77 -12.25
CA PHE A 307 -11.87 -4.51 -11.06
C PHE A 307 -10.64 -5.13 -10.42
N GLU A 308 -10.66 -5.26 -9.10
CA GLU A 308 -9.78 -6.16 -8.37
C GLU A 308 -10.21 -7.62 -8.61
N ASN A 309 -9.32 -8.58 -8.36
CA ASN A 309 -9.47 -9.98 -8.74
C ASN A 309 -10.70 -10.71 -8.14
N GLU A 310 -11.31 -10.19 -7.08
CA GLU A 310 -12.56 -10.69 -6.49
C GLU A 310 -13.81 -9.98 -7.04
N GLY A 311 -13.65 -9.05 -7.99
CA GLY A 311 -14.74 -8.40 -8.70
C GLY A 311 -15.16 -7.04 -8.12
N TYR A 312 -14.40 -6.47 -7.19
CA TYR A 312 -14.65 -5.11 -6.69
C TYR A 312 -14.22 -4.05 -7.70
N LEU A 313 -15.10 -3.07 -7.96
CA LEU A 313 -14.82 -1.98 -8.90
C LEU A 313 -13.81 -0.98 -8.31
N ILE A 314 -12.63 -0.89 -8.92
CA ILE A 314 -11.52 -0.02 -8.49
C ILE A 314 -11.25 1.16 -9.43
N ALA A 315 -11.73 1.13 -10.68
CA ALA A 315 -11.66 2.28 -11.59
C ALA A 315 -12.92 2.42 -12.47
N HIS A 316 -13.43 3.63 -12.61
CA HIS A 316 -14.67 3.95 -13.34
C HIS A 316 -14.62 5.41 -13.84
N PRO A 317 -15.11 5.73 -15.06
CA PRO A 317 -15.05 7.07 -15.61
C PRO A 317 -15.65 8.18 -14.74
N SER A 318 -16.72 7.88 -14.00
CA SER A 318 -17.36 8.84 -13.11
C SER A 318 -16.50 9.29 -11.92
N MET A 319 -15.34 8.68 -11.70
CA MET A 319 -14.40 9.10 -10.65
C MET A 319 -13.76 10.46 -10.94
N LEU A 320 -13.63 10.83 -12.23
CA LEU A 320 -13.14 12.14 -12.64
C LEU A 320 -14.24 13.20 -12.69
N GLU A 321 -15.50 12.79 -12.66
CA GLU A 321 -16.63 13.71 -12.73
C GLU A 321 -16.82 14.39 -11.36
N PRO A 322 -17.00 15.72 -11.31
CA PRO A 322 -17.33 16.40 -10.07
C PRO A 322 -18.60 15.78 -9.45
N LYS A 323 -18.68 15.79 -8.12
CA LYS A 323 -19.88 15.38 -7.40
C LYS A 323 -21.02 16.33 -7.79
N SER A 324 -21.98 15.84 -8.56
CA SER A 324 -23.24 16.56 -8.76
C SER A 324 -24.09 16.45 -7.49
N SER A 325 -24.95 17.43 -7.25
CA SER A 325 -25.92 17.44 -6.13
C SER A 325 -26.93 16.29 -6.20
N ILE A 326 -27.00 15.58 -7.34
CA ILE A 326 -27.84 14.42 -7.55
C ILE A 326 -27.16 13.21 -6.91
N LYS A 327 -27.75 12.68 -5.83
CA LYS A 327 -27.33 11.44 -5.17
C LYS A 327 -27.41 10.27 -6.15
N ASN A 328 -26.32 9.98 -6.84
CA ASN A 328 -26.21 8.78 -7.66
C ASN A 328 -25.73 7.63 -6.75
N GLN A 329 -26.64 6.76 -6.30
CA GLN A 329 -26.36 5.64 -5.38
C GLN A 329 -25.37 4.60 -5.94
N ARG A 330 -25.02 4.70 -7.23
CA ARG A 330 -24.09 3.81 -7.94
C ARG A 330 -22.70 4.41 -8.14
N ARG A 331 -22.44 5.64 -7.67
CA ARG A 331 -21.08 6.13 -7.50
C ARG A 331 -20.55 5.53 -6.19
N PRO A 332 -19.40 4.82 -6.21
CA PRO A 332 -18.73 4.38 -4.99
C PRO A 332 -18.51 5.53 -4.00
#